data_AF-A0A6C0LYW8-F1
#
_entry.id   AF-A0A6C0LYW8-F1
#
_cell.length_a   1.000
_cell.length_b   1.000
_cell.length_c   1.000
_cell.angle_alpha   90.00
_cell.angle_beta   90.00
_cell.angle_gamma   90.00
#
_symmetry.space_group_name_H-M   'P 1'
#
loop_
_entity.id
_entity.type
_entity.pdbx_description
1 polymer ?
#
loop_
_entity_poly.entity_id
_entity_poly.type
_entity_poly.pdbx_seq_one_letter_code
_entity_poly.pdbx_strand_id
1 'polypeptide(L)'
;MIDFASHNSCDNIIEFLWLGSHISSKDEDFMVKNNIKLVVNCTIDLVIPSWYDKYNIRAIRLPIHDINNNDTNNILNEKMDEIVDIIHEYRQNGQGVLVHCFAGISRSATTVASYLIRHYEYNYQLAKFYIQNKRS
;
A
#
# COMPACT_ATOMS: atom_id res chain seq x y z
N MET A 1 25.93 -9.20 -16.48
CA MET A 1 24.70 -9.71 -15.85
C MET A 1 24.41 -8.75 -14.71
N ILE A 2 23.44 -7.86 -14.88
CA ILE A 2 23.10 -6.87 -13.84
C ILE A 2 22.42 -7.66 -12.72
N ASP A 3 22.98 -7.56 -11.53
CA ASP A 3 22.46 -8.19 -10.33
C ASP A 3 21.16 -7.48 -9.93
N PHE A 4 20.02 -8.13 -10.10
CA PHE A 4 18.70 -7.62 -9.71
C PHE A 4 18.44 -7.82 -8.20
N ALA A 5 19.42 -8.25 -7.41
CA ALA A 5 19.26 -8.62 -6.00
C ALA A 5 19.25 -7.46 -4.99
N SER A 6 19.04 -6.19 -5.38
CA SER A 6 19.11 -5.07 -4.42
C SER A 6 17.96 -4.05 -4.46
N HIS A 7 16.86 -4.31 -5.17
CA HIS A 7 15.66 -3.48 -4.99
C HIS A 7 14.81 -4.01 -3.83
N ASN A 8 14.78 -3.23 -2.75
CA ASN A 8 13.96 -3.50 -1.58
C ASN A 8 12.48 -3.64 -2.01
N SER A 9 11.90 -4.82 -1.80
CA SER A 9 10.55 -5.14 -2.29
C SER A 9 9.47 -4.28 -1.62
N CYS A 10 9.77 -3.70 -0.46
CA CYS A 10 8.98 -2.69 0.23
C CYS A 10 9.86 -1.80 1.12
N ASP A 11 9.34 -0.63 1.48
CA ASP A 11 9.95 0.26 2.46
C ASP A 11 8.93 0.69 3.52
N ASN A 12 9.41 0.88 4.76
CA ASN A 12 8.61 1.48 5.81
C ASN A 12 8.50 2.98 5.55
N ILE A 13 7.27 3.45 5.37
CA ILE A 13 7.02 4.87 5.14
C ILE A 13 6.93 5.57 6.48
N ILE A 14 6.02 5.09 7.33
CA ILE A 14 5.83 5.56 8.70
C ILE A 14 5.43 4.36 9.57
N GLU A 15 6.05 4.17 10.73
CA GLU A 15 5.69 3.20 11.78
C GLU A 15 5.01 1.91 11.28
N PHE A 16 3.67 1.92 11.19
CA PHE A 16 2.81 0.80 10.83
C PHE A 16 2.58 0.59 9.32
N LEU A 17 2.88 1.58 8.47
CA LEU A 17 2.53 1.64 7.05
C LEU A 17 3.72 1.36 6.14
N TRP A 18 3.57 0.33 5.31
CA TRP A 18 4.57 -0.14 4.36
C TRP A 18 4.10 0.06 2.92
N LEU A 19 5.01 0.49 2.06
CA LEU A 19 4.78 0.65 0.62
C LEU A 19 5.62 -0.39 -0.13
N GLY A 20 4.98 -1.27 -0.91
CA GLY A 20 5.69 -2.38 -1.52
C GLY A 20 5.19 -2.85 -2.89
N SER A 21 5.84 -3.91 -3.36
CA SER A 21 5.57 -4.61 -4.60
C SER A 21 4.78 -5.90 -4.35
N HIS A 22 4.44 -6.62 -5.41
CA HIS A 22 3.83 -7.95 -5.28
C HIS A 22 4.78 -9.02 -4.70
N ILE A 23 6.07 -8.71 -4.59
CA ILE A 23 7.05 -9.61 -3.97
C ILE A 23 6.89 -9.55 -2.46
N SER A 24 6.84 -8.35 -1.87
CA SER A 24 6.62 -8.20 -0.44
C SER A 24 5.24 -8.69 0.00
N SER A 25 4.22 -8.64 -0.89
CA SER A 25 2.91 -9.20 -0.58
C SER A 25 2.91 -10.73 -0.41
N LYS A 26 3.97 -11.41 -0.85
CA LYS A 26 4.15 -12.87 -0.73
C LYS A 26 5.19 -13.26 0.32
N ASP A 27 5.79 -12.30 1.02
CA ASP A 27 6.81 -12.54 2.03
C ASP A 27 6.14 -12.77 3.40
N GLU A 28 5.94 -14.05 3.75
CA GLU A 28 5.28 -14.45 5.00
C GLU A 28 6.04 -13.96 6.25
N ASP A 29 7.37 -14.06 6.24
CA ASP A 29 8.21 -13.64 7.36
C ASP A 29 8.14 -12.14 7.59
N PHE A 30 8.21 -11.35 6.51
CA PHE A 30 8.00 -9.91 6.57
C PHE A 30 6.63 -9.55 7.17
N MET A 31 5.56 -10.21 6.71
CA MET A 31 4.20 -9.92 7.17
C MET A 31 4.03 -10.21 8.65
N VAL A 32 4.51 -11.37 9.11
CA VAL A 32 4.44 -11.77 10.52
C VAL A 32 5.30 -10.87 11.39
N LYS A 33 6.55 -10.63 11.00
CA LYS A 33 7.50 -9.80 11.75
C LYS A 33 6.99 -8.38 11.97
N ASN A 34 6.32 -7.79 10.97
CA ASN A 34 5.83 -6.42 11.03
C ASN A 34 4.35 -6.31 11.44
N ASN A 35 3.77 -7.40 11.98
CA ASN A 35 2.38 -7.45 12.41
C ASN A 35 1.40 -6.93 11.35
N ILE A 36 1.63 -7.26 10.08
CA ILE A 36 0.74 -6.84 9.00
C ILE A 36 -0.61 -7.55 9.18
N LYS A 37 -1.69 -6.79 9.29
CA LYS A 37 -3.07 -7.29 9.37
C LYS A 37 -3.98 -6.78 8.27
N LEU A 38 -3.55 -5.75 7.54
CA LEU A 38 -4.22 -5.28 6.34
C LEU A 38 -3.24 -5.26 5.16
N VAL A 39 -3.70 -5.78 4.02
CA VAL A 39 -3.04 -5.63 2.74
C VAL A 39 -3.98 -4.90 1.78
N VAL A 40 -3.56 -3.72 1.31
CA VAL A 40 -4.23 -2.99 0.24
C VAL A 40 -3.54 -3.31 -1.08
N ASN A 41 -4.21 -4.11 -1.91
CA ASN A 41 -3.74 -4.52 -3.22
C ASN A 41 -4.29 -3.57 -4.29
N CYS A 42 -3.43 -2.71 -4.83
CA CYS A 42 -3.79 -1.72 -5.84
C CYS A 42 -3.81 -2.27 -7.28
N THR A 43 -3.66 -3.60 -7.46
CA THR A 43 -3.70 -4.25 -8.79
C THR A 43 -5.08 -4.77 -9.13
N ILE A 44 -5.32 -5.07 -10.39
CA ILE A 44 -6.63 -5.55 -10.87
C ILE A 44 -6.70 -7.09 -10.80
N ASP A 45 -5.57 -7.78 -10.99
CA ASP A 45 -5.52 -9.20 -11.36
C ASP A 45 -4.62 -10.06 -10.45
N LEU A 46 -3.69 -9.48 -9.68
CA LEU A 46 -2.77 -10.30 -8.88
C LEU A 46 -3.49 -11.08 -7.78
N VAL A 47 -3.26 -12.39 -7.75
CA VAL A 47 -3.85 -13.31 -6.77
C VAL A 47 -3.46 -12.92 -5.33
N ILE A 48 -4.44 -12.96 -4.44
CA ILE A 48 -4.23 -12.80 -2.99
C ILE A 48 -3.82 -14.16 -2.43
N PRO A 49 -2.70 -14.26 -1.70
CA PRO A 49 -2.26 -15.53 -1.14
C PRO A 49 -3.27 -16.11 -0.14
N SER A 50 -3.62 -17.38 -0.30
CA SER A 50 -4.59 -18.07 0.59
C SER A 50 -4.08 -18.21 2.02
N TRP A 51 -2.77 -18.19 2.23
CA TRP A 51 -2.18 -18.29 3.57
C TRP A 51 -2.43 -17.05 4.43
N TYR A 52 -2.97 -15.95 3.89
CA TYR A 52 -3.37 -14.77 4.68
C TYR A 52 -4.36 -15.13 5.80
N ASP A 53 -5.26 -16.09 5.55
CA ASP A 53 -6.24 -16.56 6.54
C ASP A 53 -5.57 -17.13 7.79
N LYS A 54 -4.42 -17.82 7.65
CA LYS A 54 -3.62 -18.38 8.75
C LYS A 54 -3.20 -17.31 9.76
N TYR A 55 -3.00 -16.07 9.33
CA TYR A 55 -2.50 -14.98 10.16
C TYR A 55 -3.53 -13.88 10.40
N ASN A 56 -4.78 -14.12 10.00
CA ASN A 56 -5.87 -13.14 10.07
C ASN A 56 -5.50 -11.83 9.35
N ILE A 57 -4.93 -11.95 8.15
CA ILE A 57 -4.59 -10.82 7.28
C ILE A 57 -5.77 -10.53 6.37
N ARG A 58 -6.41 -9.37 6.55
CA ARG A 58 -7.44 -8.90 5.62
C ARG A 58 -6.76 -8.35 4.38
N ALA A 59 -7.19 -8.79 3.20
CA ALA A 59 -6.78 -8.18 1.94
C ALA A 59 -7.95 -7.45 1.30
N ILE A 60 -7.72 -6.20 0.89
CA ILE A 60 -8.69 -5.38 0.16
C ILE A 60 -8.09 -4.99 -1.17
N ARG A 61 -8.88 -5.11 -2.24
CA ARG A 61 -8.45 -4.69 -3.58
C ARG A 61 -9.01 -3.31 -3.90
N LEU A 62 -8.10 -2.38 -4.20
CA LEU A 62 -8.42 -1.07 -4.77
C LEU A 62 -7.93 -1.06 -6.23
N PRO A 63 -8.77 -1.44 -7.21
CA PRO A 63 -8.32 -1.60 -8.58
C PRO A 63 -8.05 -0.23 -9.22
N ILE A 64 -6.80 0.22 -9.17
CA ILE A 64 -6.37 1.46 -9.83
C ILE A 64 -5.84 1.09 -11.22
N HIS A 65 -6.43 1.69 -12.25
CA HIS A 65 -5.96 1.58 -13.63
C HIS A 65 -4.79 2.53 -13.86
N ASP A 66 -3.79 2.11 -14.64
CA ASP A 66 -2.65 2.97 -15.00
C ASP A 66 -3.02 4.09 -16.02
N ILE A 67 -4.29 4.14 -16.47
CA ILE A 67 -4.80 5.09 -17.47
C ILE A 67 -5.83 6.01 -16.83
N ASN A 68 -5.62 7.33 -16.95
CA ASN A 68 -6.52 8.40 -16.51
C ASN A 68 -7.83 8.42 -17.32
N ASN A 69 -8.75 7.49 -17.04
CA ASN A 69 -10.10 7.53 -17.59
C ASN A 69 -11.00 8.36 -16.67
N ASN A 70 -11.29 9.59 -17.11
CA ASN A 70 -12.02 10.61 -16.35
C ASN A 70 -13.42 10.20 -15.89
N ASP A 71 -14.03 9.17 -16.50
CA ASP A 71 -15.39 8.71 -16.19
C ASP A 71 -15.48 7.85 -14.90
N THR A 72 -14.35 7.46 -14.31
CA THR A 72 -14.30 6.61 -13.09
C THR A 72 -13.84 7.35 -11.83
N ASN A 73 -13.60 8.66 -11.94
CA ASN A 73 -12.91 9.42 -10.89
C ASN A 73 -13.68 9.49 -9.57
N ASN A 74 -15.00 9.72 -9.58
CA ASN A 74 -15.75 9.91 -8.33
C ASN A 74 -15.86 8.62 -7.49
N ILE A 75 -16.20 7.49 -8.12
CA ILE A 75 -16.30 6.20 -7.43
C ILE A 75 -14.92 5.76 -6.92
N LEU A 76 -13.87 6.01 -7.70
CA LEU A 76 -12.51 5.70 -7.27
C LEU A 76 -12.07 6.58 -6.10
N ASN A 77 -12.46 7.86 -6.09
CA ASN A 77 -12.18 8.78 -4.99
C ASN A 77 -12.92 8.36 -3.71
N GLU A 78 -14.20 8.02 -3.79
CA GLU A 78 -14.98 7.52 -2.64
C GLU A 78 -14.37 6.23 -2.06
N LYS A 79 -14.00 5.29 -2.94
CA LYS A 79 -13.31 4.06 -2.51
C LYS A 79 -11.93 4.34 -1.92
N MET A 80 -11.19 5.29 -2.49
CA MET A 80 -9.89 5.70 -1.94
C MET A 80 -10.06 6.27 -0.53
N ASP A 81 -11.04 7.14 -0.33
CA ASP A 81 -11.35 7.72 0.98
C ASP A 81 -11.73 6.64 2.01
N GLU A 82 -12.60 5.70 1.64
CA GLU A 82 -12.95 4.54 2.48
C GLU A 82 -11.71 3.72 2.86
N ILE A 83 -10.87 3.40 1.87
CA ILE A 83 -9.65 2.62 2.11
C ILE A 83 -8.69 3.36 3.03
N VAL A 84 -8.52 4.66 2.85
CA VAL A 84 -7.64 5.49 3.69
C VAL A 84 -8.14 5.51 5.14
N ASP A 85 -9.45 5.56 5.35
CA ASP A 85 -10.04 5.47 6.69
C ASP A 85 -9.87 4.08 7.31
N ILE A 86 -10.02 3.01 6.53
CA ILE A 86 -9.71 1.64 6.98
C ILE A 86 -8.23 1.52 7.37
N ILE A 87 -7.30 2.07 6.58
CA ILE A 87 -5.87 2.09 6.95
C ILE A 87 -5.69 2.76 8.33
N HIS A 88 -6.42 3.85 8.58
CA HIS A 88 -6.36 4.56 9.86
C HIS A 88 -6.91 3.72 11.03
N GLU A 89 -7.96 2.93 10.84
CA GLU A 89 -8.47 2.01 11.86
C GLU A 89 -7.42 0.97 12.26
N TYR A 90 -6.69 0.40 11.30
CA TYR A 90 -5.62 -0.56 11.58
C TYR A 90 -4.46 0.10 12.36
N ARG A 91 -4.12 1.36 12.04
CA ARG A 91 -3.18 2.14 12.85
C ARG A 91 -3.64 2.26 14.30
N GLN A 92 -4.89 2.64 14.53
CA GLN A 92 -5.45 2.82 15.88
C GLN A 92 -5.42 1.52 16.70
N ASN A 93 -5.52 0.37 16.02
CA ASN A 93 -5.41 -0.95 16.63
C ASN A 93 -3.97 -1.45 16.81
N GLY A 94 -2.95 -0.65 16.49
CA GLY A 94 -1.54 -1.04 16.57
C GLY A 94 -1.14 -2.11 15.55
N GLN A 95 -1.85 -2.17 14.42
CA GLN A 95 -1.67 -3.18 13.39
C GLN A 95 -0.95 -2.62 12.17
N GLY A 96 -0.08 -3.44 11.58
CA GLY A 96 0.66 -3.09 10.39
C GLY A 96 -0.20 -3.17 9.12
N VAL A 97 0.13 -2.32 8.15
CA VAL A 97 -0.54 -2.23 6.86
C VAL A 97 0.51 -2.30 5.75
N LEU A 98 0.30 -3.18 4.77
CA LEU A 98 1.03 -3.15 3.50
C LEU A 98 0.12 -2.61 2.39
N VAL A 99 0.56 -1.54 1.72
CA VAL A 99 -0.04 -1.06 0.48
C VAL A 99 0.88 -1.43 -0.67
N HIS A 100 0.39 -2.21 -1.63
CA HIS A 100 1.22 -2.67 -2.74
C HIS A 100 0.53 -2.56 -4.10
N CYS A 101 1.33 -2.43 -5.15
CA CYS A 101 0.89 -2.65 -6.52
C CYS A 101 1.78 -3.73 -7.16
N PHE A 102 2.06 -3.64 -8.46
CA PHE A 102 3.01 -4.56 -9.09
C PHE A 102 4.45 -4.28 -8.64
N ALA A 103 4.96 -3.06 -8.91
CA ALA A 103 6.34 -2.67 -8.59
C ALA A 103 6.48 -1.84 -7.29
N GLY A 104 5.37 -1.33 -6.76
CA GLY A 104 5.39 -0.44 -5.59
C GLY A 104 5.83 0.99 -5.89
N ILE A 105 5.58 1.50 -7.11
CA ILE A 105 6.11 2.80 -7.57
C ILE A 105 5.00 3.86 -7.72
N SER A 106 3.88 3.52 -8.36
CA SER A 106 2.85 4.50 -8.75
C SER A 106 1.55 4.32 -7.97
N ARG A 107 0.69 3.36 -8.34
CA ARG A 107 -0.66 3.15 -7.75
C ARG A 107 -0.68 3.04 -6.23
N SER A 108 0.25 2.26 -5.68
CA SER A 108 0.38 2.10 -4.23
C SER A 108 0.96 3.34 -3.55
N ALA A 109 1.88 4.06 -4.21
CA ALA A 109 2.43 5.30 -3.69
C ALA A 109 1.35 6.40 -3.65
N THR A 110 0.47 6.47 -4.66
CA THR A 110 -0.70 7.35 -4.66
C THR A 110 -1.62 7.05 -3.48
N THR A 111 -1.90 5.77 -3.20
CA THR A 111 -2.75 5.38 -2.07
C THR A 111 -2.12 5.78 -0.73
N VAL A 112 -0.80 5.57 -0.57
CA VAL A 112 -0.06 6.01 0.62
C VAL A 112 -0.05 7.54 0.75
N ALA A 113 0.13 8.26 -0.36
CA ALA A 113 0.09 9.72 -0.36
C ALA A 113 -1.29 10.23 0.08
N SER A 114 -2.38 9.64 -0.42
CA SER A 114 -3.75 9.97 0.02
C SER A 114 -3.92 9.77 1.53
N TYR A 115 -3.36 8.69 2.09
CA TYR A 115 -3.38 8.48 3.54
C TYR A 115 -2.63 9.57 4.31
N LEU A 116 -1.41 9.91 3.89
CA LEU A 116 -0.62 10.95 4.54
C LEU A 116 -1.30 12.33 4.47
N ILE A 117 -1.96 12.63 3.36
CA ILE A 117 -2.69 13.88 3.18
C ILE A 117 -3.88 13.95 4.14
N ARG A 118 -4.67 12.88 4.21
CA ARG A 118 -5.92 12.85 4.99
C ARG A 118 -5.69 12.77 6.50
N HIS A 119 -4.74 11.96 6.94
CA HIS A 119 -4.58 11.60 8.36
C HIS A 119 -3.28 12.11 9.03
N TYR A 120 -2.39 12.76 8.27
CA TYR A 120 -1.13 13.32 8.77
C TYR A 120 -0.95 14.81 8.41
N GLU A 121 -2.01 15.47 7.92
CA GLU A 121 -2.04 16.90 7.56
C GLU A 121 -0.97 17.29 6.51
N TYR A 122 -0.48 16.33 5.73
CA TYR A 122 0.47 16.63 4.67
C TYR A 122 -0.25 17.28 3.50
N ASN A 123 0.34 18.32 2.91
CA ASN A 123 -0.05 18.69 1.56
C ASN A 123 0.55 17.70 0.55
N TYR A 124 0.05 17.72 -0.69
CA TYR A 124 0.50 16.82 -1.75
C TYR A 124 2.03 16.84 -1.98
N GLN A 125 2.65 18.03 -1.97
CA GLN A 125 4.09 18.16 -2.21
C GLN A 125 4.89 17.51 -1.09
N LEU A 126 4.47 17.72 0.15
CA LEU A 126 5.12 17.12 1.32
C LEU A 126 4.96 15.60 1.31
N ALA A 127 3.76 15.07 1.05
CA ALA A 127 3.53 13.63 0.98
C ALA A 127 4.37 12.96 -0.13
N LYS A 128 4.39 13.56 -1.32
CA LYS A 128 5.20 13.07 -2.44
C LYS A 128 6.69 13.06 -2.08
N PHE A 129 7.20 14.19 -1.59
CA PHE A 129 8.61 14.30 -1.20
C PHE A 129 8.96 13.29 -0.11
N TYR A 130 8.10 13.16 0.92
CA TYR A 130 8.32 12.23 2.02
C TYR A 130 8.44 10.78 1.53
N ILE A 131 7.52 10.33 0.66
CA ILE A 131 7.55 8.99 0.08
C ILE A 131 8.83 8.78 -0.76
N GLN A 132 9.19 9.74 -1.61
CA GLN A 132 10.38 9.65 -2.46
C GLN A 132 11.69 9.56 -1.67
N ASN A 133 11.78 10.20 -0.50
CA ASN A 133 12.95 10.09 0.37
C ASN A 133 13.03 8.75 1.09
N LYS A 134 11.90 8.04 1.25
CA LYS A 134 11.84 6.72 1.89
C LYS A 134 11.99 5.57 0.89
N ARG A 135 11.56 5.78 -0.36
CA ARG A 135 11.52 4.76 -1.41
C ARG A 135 12.03 5.32 -2.74
N SER A 136 13.17 4.79 -3.19
CA SER A 136 13.92 5.20 -4.40
C SER A 136 13.82 4.18 -5.51
#